data_AF-A0A8S3V8C0-F1
#
_entry.id   AF-A0A8S3V8C0-F1
#
_cell.length_a   1.000
_cell.length_b   1.000
_cell.length_c   1.000
_cell.angle_alpha   90.00
_cell.angle_beta   90.00
_cell.angle_gamma   90.00
#
_symmetry.space_group_name_H-M   'P 1'
#
loop_
_entity.id
_entity.type
_entity.pdbx_description
1 polymer ?
#
loop_
_entity_poly.entity_id
_entity_poly.type
_entity_poly.pdbx_seq_one_letter_code
_entity_poly.pdbx_strand_id
1 'polypeptide(L)'
;MEEHQYDGSAVVDYCIVSNNMLKNVCFFTVKDFTVHSDHCPINVCLSLNFSQVQQKVGRPIPKGLHWNNAVQKCYTEMMLSKEVESNVQSFLSKDRVPQRNGVDEATEDLTDIFHNILDKLRSHLNLPKGNRFKSKKRKRKKSSLGFDKPDSDLDKHDRAEVAGSSKVPISKSAMDKTTSCTSIKTWKPQEVKKLIDVKVQNDFRFNKPGTKKKIIWQDIAEEINKDGSTFTFQQCEQK
;
A
#
# COMPACT_ATOMS: atom_id res chain seq x y z
N MET A 1 -38.85 -29.54 3.22
CA MET A 1 -38.53 -28.10 3.17
C MET A 1 -38.68 -27.61 4.59
N GLU A 2 -37.57 -27.47 5.30
CA GLU A 2 -37.57 -26.84 6.62
C GLU A 2 -37.60 -25.32 6.38
N GLU A 3 -38.65 -24.65 6.86
CA GLU A 3 -38.72 -23.20 6.88
C GLU A 3 -37.73 -22.69 7.92
N HIS A 4 -36.63 -22.10 7.47
CA HIS A 4 -35.73 -21.36 8.35
C HIS A 4 -36.49 -20.16 8.94
N GLN A 5 -36.83 -20.26 10.23
CA GLN A 5 -37.43 -19.19 11.00
C GLN A 5 -36.37 -18.11 11.22
N TYR A 6 -36.51 -16.97 10.54
CA TYR A 6 -35.58 -15.84 10.60
C TYR A 6 -35.70 -15.14 11.97
N ASP A 7 -34.65 -15.22 12.78
CA ASP A 7 -34.56 -14.77 14.17
C ASP A 7 -34.01 -13.34 14.34
N GLY A 8 -34.08 -12.53 13.28
CA GLY A 8 -34.10 -11.06 13.42
C GLY A 8 -32.75 -10.37 13.66
N SER A 9 -31.63 -11.05 13.48
CA SER A 9 -30.32 -10.40 13.34
C SER A 9 -30.01 -10.22 11.86
N ALA A 10 -30.46 -9.12 11.26
CA ALA A 10 -30.07 -8.75 9.90
C ALA A 10 -28.59 -8.35 9.91
N VAL A 11 -27.70 -9.30 9.66
CA VAL A 11 -26.28 -9.00 9.43
C VAL A 11 -26.17 -8.46 8.01
N VAL A 12 -26.04 -7.14 7.90
CA VAL A 12 -25.91 -6.45 6.61
C VAL A 12 -24.42 -6.36 6.27
N ASP A 13 -24.02 -7.01 5.18
CA ASP A 13 -22.69 -6.81 4.61
C ASP A 13 -22.62 -5.48 3.85
N TYR A 14 -21.51 -4.76 4.01
CA TYR A 14 -21.32 -3.45 3.39
C TYR A 14 -19.97 -3.35 2.67
N CYS A 15 -19.99 -2.64 1.53
CA CYS A 15 -18.77 -2.18 0.87
C CYS A 15 -18.66 -0.66 1.11
N ILE A 16 -17.66 -0.25 1.90
CA ILE A 16 -17.41 1.16 2.18
C ILE A 16 -16.34 1.67 1.22
N VAL A 17 -16.69 2.67 0.41
CA VAL A 17 -15.77 3.35 -0.51
C VAL A 17 -15.72 4.84 -0.20
N SER A 18 -14.56 5.47 -0.43
CA SER A 18 -14.46 6.93 -0.32
C SER A 18 -15.29 7.62 -1.42
N ASN A 19 -15.79 8.84 -1.18
CA ASN A 19 -16.52 9.62 -2.21
C ASN A 19 -15.75 9.74 -3.52
N ASN A 20 -14.41 9.85 -3.45
CA ASN A 20 -13.55 9.94 -4.63
C ASN A 20 -13.49 8.65 -5.44
N MET A 21 -13.76 7.49 -4.82
CA MET A 21 -13.76 6.18 -5.46
C MET A 21 -15.15 5.73 -5.88
N LEU A 22 -16.21 6.36 -5.37
CA LEU A 22 -17.59 6.03 -5.74
C LEU A 22 -17.81 6.12 -7.26
N LYS A 23 -17.24 7.16 -7.89
CA LYS A 23 -17.25 7.33 -9.35
C LYS A 23 -16.52 6.22 -10.14
N ASN A 24 -15.71 5.42 -9.45
CA ASN A 24 -14.97 4.30 -10.04
C ASN A 24 -15.70 2.97 -9.85
N VAL A 25 -16.82 2.93 -9.13
CA VAL A 25 -17.64 1.72 -9.02
C VAL A 25 -18.33 1.48 -10.35
N CYS A 26 -17.89 0.45 -11.07
CA CYS A 26 -18.49 0.05 -12.35
C CYS A 26 -19.72 -0.82 -12.16
N PHE A 27 -19.69 -1.66 -11.13
CA PHE A 27 -20.70 -2.69 -10.91
C PHE A 27 -20.76 -3.07 -9.44
N PHE A 28 -21.99 -3.26 -8.94
CA PHE A 28 -22.29 -3.72 -7.59
C PHE A 28 -23.44 -4.72 -7.68
N THR A 29 -23.27 -5.92 -7.14
CA THR A 29 -24.36 -6.89 -7.01
C THR A 29 -24.26 -7.67 -5.72
N VAL A 30 -25.42 -7.96 -5.15
CA VAL A 30 -25.61 -8.96 -4.11
C VAL A 30 -26.08 -10.24 -4.81
N LYS A 31 -25.39 -11.35 -4.59
CA LYS A 31 -25.77 -12.66 -5.13
C LYS A 31 -26.84 -13.31 -4.26
N ASP A 32 -27.50 -14.31 -4.82
CA ASP A 32 -28.46 -15.13 -4.08
C ASP A 32 -27.78 -15.84 -2.91
N PHE A 33 -28.62 -16.21 -1.95
CA PHE A 33 -28.22 -17.02 -0.80
C PHE A 33 -27.51 -18.30 -1.25
N THR A 34 -26.49 -18.70 -0.50
CA THR A 34 -25.75 -19.93 -0.76
C THR A 34 -25.95 -20.91 0.38
N VAL A 35 -25.90 -22.21 0.13
CA VAL A 35 -26.00 -23.23 1.18
C VAL A 35 -24.80 -23.24 2.14
N HIS A 36 -23.80 -22.40 1.91
CA HIS A 36 -22.55 -22.36 2.66
C HIS A 36 -22.47 -21.22 3.67
N SER A 37 -23.38 -20.25 3.64
CA SER A 37 -23.38 -19.11 4.55
C SER A 37 -24.77 -18.49 4.64
N ASP A 38 -25.11 -17.98 5.82
CA ASP A 38 -26.25 -17.11 6.10
C ASP A 38 -26.12 -15.70 5.49
N HIS A 39 -24.98 -15.40 4.86
CA HIS A 39 -24.70 -14.15 4.17
C HIS A 39 -24.84 -14.27 2.64
N CYS A 40 -25.23 -13.18 2.00
CA CYS A 40 -25.26 -13.07 0.54
C CYS A 40 -23.94 -12.49 0.01
N PRO A 41 -23.24 -13.17 -0.93
CA PRO A 41 -21.99 -12.65 -1.48
C PRO A 41 -22.18 -11.29 -2.16
N ILE A 42 -21.37 -10.29 -1.77
CA ILE A 42 -21.31 -8.98 -2.42
C ILE A 42 -20.17 -8.95 -3.44
N ASN A 43 -20.49 -8.63 -4.69
CA ASN A 43 -19.52 -8.42 -5.75
C ASN A 43 -19.47 -6.94 -6.12
N VAL A 44 -18.26 -6.35 -6.05
CA VAL A 44 -18.02 -4.96 -6.44
C VAL A 44 -16.86 -4.92 -7.44
N CYS A 45 -17.08 -4.28 -8.59
CA CYS A 45 -16.05 -4.02 -9.59
C CYS A 45 -15.70 -2.54 -9.60
N LEU A 46 -14.41 -2.22 -9.47
CA LEU A 46 -13.90 -0.86 -9.50
C LEU A 46 -13.03 -0.66 -10.75
N SER A 47 -13.34 0.33 -11.59
CA SER A 47 -12.44 0.79 -12.65
C SER A 47 -11.40 1.73 -12.05
N LEU A 48 -10.34 1.13 -11.54
CA LEU A 48 -9.19 1.86 -11.00
C LEU A 48 -7.97 1.58 -11.87
N ASN A 49 -7.33 2.66 -12.31
CA ASN A 49 -5.98 2.55 -12.80
C ASN A 49 -5.02 2.54 -11.61
N PHE A 50 -4.68 1.35 -11.11
CA PHE A 50 -3.78 1.18 -9.95
C PHE A 50 -2.42 1.85 -10.14
N SER A 51 -1.99 2.10 -11.39
CA SER A 51 -0.73 2.78 -11.66
C SER A 51 -0.72 4.27 -11.27
N GLN A 52 -1.88 4.89 -11.08
CA GLN A 52 -1.99 6.31 -10.67
C GLN A 52 -2.33 6.51 -9.20
N VAL A 53 -2.70 5.46 -8.48
CA VAL A 53 -2.80 5.54 -7.02
C VAL A 53 -1.37 5.46 -6.50
N GLN A 54 -0.64 6.59 -6.55
CA GLN A 54 0.43 6.82 -5.61
C GLN A 54 -0.24 6.76 -4.23
N GLN A 55 -0.28 5.56 -3.65
CA GLN A 55 -0.57 5.43 -2.25
C GLN A 55 0.40 6.41 -1.59
N LYS A 56 -0.11 7.45 -0.93
CA LYS A 56 0.61 7.99 0.23
C LYS A 56 0.79 6.74 1.09
N VAL A 57 1.96 6.10 0.94
CA VAL A 57 2.23 4.82 1.56
C VAL A 57 1.94 5.09 3.02
N GLY A 58 0.86 4.48 3.52
CA GLY A 58 0.56 4.53 4.94
C GLY A 58 1.83 4.14 5.68
N ARG A 59 2.02 4.66 6.89
CA ARG A 59 3.19 4.29 7.68
C ARG A 59 3.33 2.75 7.63
N PRO A 60 4.49 2.24 7.21
CA PRO A 60 4.62 0.82 6.89
C PRO A 60 4.38 -0.01 8.15
N ILE A 61 3.67 -1.13 8.00
CA ILE A 61 3.50 -2.10 9.09
C ILE A 61 4.89 -2.50 9.61
N PRO A 62 5.09 -2.56 10.94
CA PRO A 62 6.37 -2.95 11.50
C PRO A 62 6.89 -4.28 10.92
N LYS A 63 8.12 -4.26 10.38
CA LYS A 63 8.79 -5.47 9.91
C LYS A 63 8.86 -6.51 11.03
N GLY A 64 8.53 -7.76 10.71
CA GLY A 64 8.53 -8.89 11.65
C GLY A 64 7.24 -9.06 12.45
N LEU A 65 6.25 -8.18 12.27
CA LEU A 65 4.91 -8.42 12.80
C LEU A 65 4.19 -9.42 11.89
N HIS A 66 4.04 -10.66 12.36
CA HIS A 66 3.24 -11.68 11.70
C HIS A 66 1.88 -11.78 12.39
N TRP A 67 0.80 -11.69 11.64
CA TRP A 67 -0.53 -11.87 12.21
C TRP A 67 -0.75 -13.35 12.59
N ASN A 68 -0.88 -13.60 13.89
CA ASN A 68 -1.13 -14.93 14.47
C ASN A 68 -2.05 -14.80 15.68
N ASN A 69 -2.49 -15.92 16.26
CA ASN A 69 -3.46 -15.92 17.37
C ASN A 69 -2.96 -15.12 18.59
N ALA A 70 -1.66 -15.14 18.89
CA ALA A 70 -1.10 -14.40 20.02
C ALA A 70 -1.13 -12.89 19.76
N VAL A 71 -0.75 -12.46 18.54
CA VAL A 71 -0.81 -11.06 18.11
C VAL A 71 -2.25 -10.58 18.08
N GLN A 72 -3.18 -11.37 17.57
CA GLN A 72 -4.60 -11.05 17.56
C GLN A 72 -5.14 -10.86 18.98
N LYS A 73 -4.87 -11.80 19.89
CA LYS A 73 -5.31 -11.70 21.29
C LYS A 73 -4.77 -10.43 21.96
N CYS A 74 -3.47 -10.18 21.82
CA CYS A 74 -2.83 -8.98 22.38
C CYS A 74 -3.41 -7.70 21.77
N TYR A 75 -3.66 -7.68 20.45
CA TYR A 75 -4.28 -6.55 19.77
C TYR A 75 -5.69 -6.28 20.30
N THR A 76 -6.52 -7.32 20.46
CA THR A 76 -7.86 -7.20 21.02
C THR A 76 -7.84 -6.66 22.45
N GLU A 77 -6.96 -7.19 23.30
CA GLU A 77 -6.79 -6.68 24.68
C GLU A 77 -6.38 -5.20 24.70
N MET A 78 -5.48 -4.79 23.80
CA MET A 78 -5.07 -3.38 23.68
C MET A 78 -6.17 -2.48 23.16
N MET A 79 -6.96 -2.94 22.19
CA MET A 79 -8.13 -2.21 21.67
C MET A 79 -9.16 -1.93 22.76
N LEU A 80 -9.29 -2.83 23.73
CA LEU A 80 -10.19 -2.70 24.87
C LEU A 80 -9.60 -1.90 26.05
N SER A 81 -8.38 -1.37 25.89
CA SER A 81 -7.75 -0.58 26.96
C SER A 81 -8.44 0.79 27.11
N LYS A 82 -8.55 1.26 28.37
CA LYS A 82 -9.10 2.60 28.70
C LYS A 82 -8.42 3.75 27.94
N GLU A 83 -7.14 3.59 27.62
CA GLU A 83 -6.40 4.60 26.87
C GLU A 83 -6.86 4.67 25.40
N VAL A 84 -7.07 3.52 24.74
CA VAL A 84 -7.63 3.49 23.38
C VAL A 84 -9.06 3.99 23.38
N GLU A 85 -9.86 3.58 24.36
CA GLU A 85 -11.21 4.10 24.56
C GLU A 85 -11.21 5.63 24.69
N SER A 86 -10.34 6.20 25.52
CA SER A 86 -10.21 7.66 25.65
C SER A 86 -9.78 8.33 24.35
N ASN A 87 -8.90 7.71 23.56
CA ASN A 87 -8.49 8.24 22.27
C ASN A 87 -9.63 8.20 21.24
N VAL A 88 -10.44 7.14 21.25
CA VAL A 88 -11.62 7.01 20.40
C VAL A 88 -12.69 8.03 20.81
N GLN A 89 -12.95 8.22 22.11
CA GLN A 89 -13.88 9.24 22.59
C GLN A 89 -13.40 10.66 22.25
N SER A 90 -12.10 10.92 22.38
CA SER A 90 -11.49 12.18 21.92
C SER A 90 -11.65 12.35 20.41
N PHE A 91 -11.48 11.30 19.62
CA PHE A 91 -11.73 11.32 18.18
C PHE A 91 -13.20 11.62 17.83
N LEU A 92 -14.16 11.02 18.54
CA LEU A 92 -15.59 11.17 18.30
C LEU A 92 -16.15 12.52 18.75
N SER A 93 -15.57 13.11 19.79
CA SER A 93 -15.99 14.41 20.34
C SER A 93 -15.47 15.62 19.56
N LYS A 94 -14.51 15.43 18.65
CA LYS A 94 -14.02 16.49 17.77
C LYS A 94 -15.08 16.85 16.74
N ASP A 95 -15.59 18.07 16.79
CA ASP A 95 -16.40 18.64 15.72
C ASP A 95 -15.53 18.87 14.48
N ARG A 96 -15.82 18.11 13.41
CA ARG A 96 -15.05 18.16 12.17
C ARG A 96 -15.88 18.76 11.07
N VAL A 97 -15.36 19.83 10.48
CA VAL A 97 -15.94 20.44 9.30
C VAL A 97 -15.91 19.41 8.16
N PRO A 98 -17.04 19.10 7.49
CA PRO A 98 -17.12 18.15 6.38
C PRO A 98 -16.56 18.77 5.08
N GLN A 99 -15.33 19.29 5.16
CA GLN A 99 -14.53 19.76 4.04
C GLN A 99 -13.30 18.85 3.91
N ARG A 100 -12.61 18.95 2.76
CA ARG A 100 -11.42 18.12 2.48
C ARG A 100 -10.40 18.11 3.61
N ASN A 101 -10.18 19.26 4.27
CA ASN A 101 -9.27 19.37 5.40
C ASN A 101 -9.74 18.56 6.63
N GLY A 102 -11.04 18.56 6.95
CA GLY A 102 -11.58 17.79 8.07
C GLY A 102 -11.55 16.28 7.84
N VAL A 103 -11.68 15.82 6.59
CA VAL A 103 -11.49 14.41 6.22
C VAL A 103 -10.04 13.99 6.39
N ASP A 104 -9.09 14.83 5.97
CA ASP A 104 -7.66 14.57 6.15
C ASP A 104 -7.29 14.51 7.64
N GLU A 105 -7.80 15.43 8.46
CA GLU A 105 -7.61 15.44 9.92
C GLU A 105 -8.22 14.21 10.60
N ALA A 106 -9.42 13.80 10.18
CA ALA A 106 -10.04 12.57 10.66
C ALA A 106 -9.20 11.33 10.34
N THR A 107 -8.69 11.29 9.13
CA THR A 107 -7.85 10.18 8.68
C THR A 107 -6.54 10.15 9.46
N GLU A 108 -5.90 11.30 9.71
CA GLU A 108 -4.68 11.40 10.50
C GLU A 108 -4.91 10.97 11.95
N ASP A 109 -5.97 11.44 12.61
CA ASP A 109 -6.29 11.06 13.99
C ASP A 109 -6.55 9.55 14.13
N LEU A 110 -7.36 8.95 13.24
CA LEU A 110 -7.59 7.50 13.25
C LEU A 110 -6.30 6.73 13.01
N THR A 111 -5.51 7.19 12.04
CA THR A 111 -4.21 6.58 11.72
C THR A 111 -3.32 6.60 12.96
N ASP A 112 -3.24 7.71 13.69
CA ASP A 112 -2.42 7.81 14.89
C ASP A 112 -2.93 6.90 16.02
N ILE A 113 -4.24 6.72 16.19
CA ILE A 113 -4.81 5.74 17.15
C ILE A 113 -4.30 4.33 16.84
N PHE A 114 -4.44 3.87 15.60
CA PHE A 114 -3.98 2.53 15.20
C PHE A 114 -2.47 2.38 15.32
N HIS A 115 -1.69 3.42 14.97
CA HIS A 115 -0.24 3.36 15.11
C HIS A 115 0.22 3.30 16.56
N ASN A 116 -0.46 4.00 17.48
CA ASN A 116 -0.17 3.92 18.90
C ASN A 116 -0.42 2.50 19.43
N ILE A 117 -1.48 1.83 18.97
CA ILE A 117 -1.75 0.43 19.33
C ILE A 117 -0.65 -0.49 18.77
N LEU A 118 -0.27 -0.35 17.50
CA LEU A 118 0.78 -1.15 16.89
C LEU A 118 2.14 -0.97 17.58
N ASP A 119 2.48 0.25 17.98
CA ASP A 119 3.72 0.55 18.72
C ASP A 119 3.71 -0.12 20.10
N LYS A 120 2.58 -0.11 20.82
CA LYS A 120 2.44 -0.83 22.11
C LYS A 120 2.53 -2.33 21.92
N LEU A 121 1.84 -2.86 20.92
CA LEU A 121 1.84 -4.28 20.61
C LEU A 121 3.26 -4.77 20.30
N ARG A 122 4.03 -3.96 19.58
CA ARG A 122 5.45 -4.21 19.34
C ARG A 122 6.26 -4.28 20.62
N SER A 123 6.05 -3.34 21.54
CA SER A 123 6.72 -3.33 22.85
C SER A 123 6.34 -4.55 23.69
N HIS A 124 5.08 -4.96 23.67
CA HIS A 124 4.58 -6.10 24.45
C HIS A 124 5.07 -7.45 23.92
N LEU A 125 5.26 -7.58 22.60
CA LEU A 125 5.77 -8.77 21.94
C LEU A 125 7.31 -8.82 21.88
N ASN A 126 8.02 -7.84 22.46
CA ASN A 126 9.48 -7.72 22.40
C ASN A 126 10.05 -7.74 20.97
N LEU A 127 9.28 -7.25 19.99
CA LEU A 127 9.73 -7.23 18.60
C LEU A 127 10.87 -6.22 18.42
N PRO A 128 11.94 -6.55 17.67
CA PRO A 128 13.08 -5.67 17.49
C PRO A 128 12.62 -4.31 16.97
N LYS A 129 13.12 -3.22 17.56
CA LYS A 129 12.86 -1.85 17.09
C LYS A 129 13.53 -1.68 15.73
N GLY A 130 12.79 -1.97 14.67
CA GLY A 130 13.20 -1.68 13.31
C GLY A 130 13.58 -0.21 13.23
N ASN A 131 14.68 0.09 12.54
CA ASN A 131 15.22 1.44 12.40
C ASN A 131 14.06 2.39 12.09
N ARG A 132 13.63 3.17 13.09
CA ARG A 132 12.62 4.21 12.88
C ARG A 132 13.20 5.08 11.79
N PHE A 133 12.56 5.10 10.62
CA PHE A 133 12.80 6.14 9.66
C PHE A 133 12.62 7.43 10.45
N LYS A 134 13.72 8.14 10.71
CA LYS A 134 13.69 9.46 11.32
C LYS A 134 12.96 10.32 10.31
N SER A 135 11.63 10.32 10.37
CA SER A 135 10.81 11.24 9.61
C SER A 135 11.34 12.59 10.03
N LYS A 136 12.00 13.28 9.08
CA LYS A 136 12.44 14.64 9.30
C LYS A 136 11.17 15.39 9.62
N LYS A 137 10.89 15.59 10.91
CA LYS A 137 9.76 16.34 11.42
C LYS A 137 9.93 17.69 10.77
N ARG A 138 9.19 17.92 9.69
CA ARG A 138 9.29 19.12 8.87
C ARG A 138 8.76 20.18 9.83
N LYS A 139 9.68 20.85 10.55
CA LYS A 139 9.33 21.99 11.40
C LYS A 139 8.63 22.94 10.45
N ARG A 140 7.30 22.98 10.50
CA ARG A 140 6.52 24.04 9.88
C ARG A 140 7.10 25.30 10.50
N LYS A 141 7.92 26.04 9.73
CA LYS A 141 8.29 27.40 10.09
C LYS A 141 6.96 28.08 10.31
N LYS A 142 6.62 28.41 11.56
CA LYS A 142 5.60 29.42 11.82
C LYS A 142 6.09 30.63 11.03
N SER A 143 5.42 30.96 9.94
CA SER A 143 5.57 32.27 9.31
C SER A 143 5.03 33.26 10.33
N SER A 144 5.90 33.74 11.22
CA SER A 144 5.68 35.03 11.85
C SER A 144 5.66 36.03 10.70
N LEU A 145 4.46 36.48 10.32
CA LEU A 145 4.33 37.80 9.74
C LEU A 145 4.89 38.76 10.79
N GLY A 146 6.17 39.12 10.61
CA GLY A 146 6.81 40.17 11.38
C GLY A 146 6.25 41.48 10.89
N PHE A 147 5.61 42.22 11.79
CA PHE A 147 5.56 43.67 11.68
C PHE A 147 6.99 44.20 11.75
N ASP A 148 7.31 45.08 10.81
CA ASP A 148 8.61 45.72 10.63
C ASP A 148 9.18 46.31 11.92
N LYS A 149 10.47 46.04 12.16
CA LYS A 149 11.32 46.97 12.92
C LYS A 149 12.62 47.20 12.15
N PRO A 150 13.13 48.44 12.16
CA PRO A 150 14.10 48.93 11.21
C PRO A 150 15.52 48.48 11.51
N ASP A 151 16.30 48.50 10.43
CA ASP A 151 17.72 48.21 10.33
C ASP A 151 18.58 48.92 11.38
N SER A 152 19.54 48.17 11.92
CA SER A 152 20.79 48.73 12.41
C SER A 152 21.92 47.78 12.02
N ASP A 153 22.74 48.28 11.09
CA ASP A 153 24.05 47.78 10.70
C ASP A 153 24.92 47.35 11.89
N LEU A 154 25.76 46.32 11.69
CA LEU A 154 27.23 46.40 11.89
C LEU A 154 27.92 45.03 11.77
N ASP A 155 28.88 45.01 10.85
CA ASP A 155 30.21 44.38 10.86
C ASP A 155 30.46 42.87 11.03
N LYS A 156 30.93 42.30 9.91
CA LYS A 156 32.26 41.68 9.65
C LYS A 156 32.95 40.76 10.68
N HIS A 157 33.41 39.62 10.12
CA HIS A 157 34.76 39.01 10.16
C HIS A 157 34.64 37.47 10.26
N ASP A 158 34.93 36.75 9.17
CA ASP A 158 36.23 36.18 8.78
C ASP A 158 36.55 34.80 9.38
N ARG A 159 36.62 33.82 8.44
CA ARG A 159 37.74 32.89 8.20
C ARG A 159 38.02 31.72 9.17
N ALA A 160 37.88 30.50 8.63
CA ALA A 160 38.77 29.34 8.87
C ALA A 160 38.54 28.33 7.73
N GLU A 161 39.39 28.31 6.70
CA GLU A 161 40.51 27.37 6.47
C GLU A 161 40.14 25.87 6.53
N VAL A 162 40.12 25.28 5.33
CA VAL A 162 39.92 23.86 5.03
C VAL A 162 41.27 23.25 4.63
N ALA A 163 41.78 22.34 5.45
CA ALA A 163 42.73 21.30 5.05
C ALA A 163 41.93 19.99 4.94
N GLY A 164 42.00 19.15 3.92
CA GLY A 164 43.18 18.70 3.19
C GLY A 164 43.44 17.24 3.58
N SER A 165 43.01 16.26 2.76
CA SER A 165 43.69 14.96 2.67
C SER A 165 43.12 14.07 1.57
N SER A 166 43.91 13.98 0.49
CA SER A 166 43.94 12.90 -0.48
C SER A 166 44.16 11.54 0.18
N LYS A 167 43.44 10.51 -0.28
CA LYS A 167 43.94 9.12 -0.39
C LYS A 167 43.10 8.35 -1.42
N VAL A 168 43.79 7.89 -2.44
CA VAL A 168 43.41 6.94 -3.52
C VAL A 168 44.54 5.88 -3.51
N PRO A 169 44.46 4.68 -4.12
CA PRO A 169 43.35 3.77 -4.45
C PRO A 169 43.54 2.38 -3.80
N ILE A 170 42.48 1.57 -3.68
CA ILE A 170 42.63 0.10 -3.63
C ILE A 170 41.56 -0.52 -4.54
N SER A 171 42.00 -0.92 -5.72
CA SER A 171 41.23 -1.67 -6.70
C SER A 171 41.09 -3.13 -6.24
N LYS A 172 39.89 -3.52 -5.84
CA LYS A 172 39.48 -4.93 -5.78
C LYS A 172 38.38 -5.15 -6.80
N SER A 173 38.77 -5.79 -7.90
CA SER A 173 37.90 -6.32 -8.95
C SER A 173 36.99 -7.38 -8.34
N ALA A 174 35.79 -6.98 -7.93
CA ALA A 174 34.66 -7.87 -7.76
C ALA A 174 33.94 -7.90 -9.11
N MET A 175 33.76 -9.10 -9.64
CA MET A 175 32.93 -9.37 -10.81
C MET A 175 31.48 -9.05 -10.42
N ASP A 176 31.10 -7.78 -10.57
CA ASP A 176 29.73 -7.33 -10.47
C ASP A 176 28.96 -8.01 -11.60
N LYS A 177 28.02 -8.88 -11.23
CA LYS A 177 26.91 -9.24 -12.10
C LYS A 177 26.06 -7.99 -12.26
N THR A 178 26.49 -7.12 -13.16
CA THR A 178 25.74 -5.96 -13.63
C THR A 178 24.46 -6.53 -14.23
N THR A 179 23.43 -6.60 -13.38
CA THR A 179 22.08 -6.94 -13.80
C THR A 179 21.63 -5.73 -14.58
N SER A 180 21.89 -5.78 -15.90
CA SER A 180 21.52 -4.76 -16.87
C SER A 180 20.07 -4.38 -16.56
N CYS A 181 19.88 -3.13 -16.11
CA CYS A 181 18.56 -2.55 -15.89
C CYS A 181 17.92 -2.43 -17.27
N THR A 182 17.27 -3.50 -17.72
CA THR A 182 16.52 -3.52 -18.96
C THR A 182 15.44 -2.48 -18.82
N SER A 183 15.54 -1.44 -19.65
CA SER A 183 14.52 -0.40 -19.77
C SER A 183 13.15 -1.04 -19.79
N ILE A 184 12.31 -0.72 -18.80
CA ILE A 184 10.97 -1.31 -18.64
C ILE A 184 10.18 -0.95 -19.90
N LYS A 185 9.93 -1.93 -20.77
CA LYS A 185 9.10 -1.75 -21.96
C LYS A 185 7.68 -1.41 -21.51
N THR A 186 7.14 -0.33 -22.07
CA THR A 186 5.76 0.11 -21.81
C THR A 186 4.81 -0.74 -22.65
N TRP A 187 3.91 -1.46 -22.00
CA TRP A 187 2.88 -2.29 -22.66
C TRP A 187 1.73 -1.42 -23.16
N LYS A 188 1.35 -1.59 -24.42
CA LYS A 188 0.13 -0.97 -24.97
C LYS A 188 -1.11 -1.77 -24.54
N PRO A 189 -2.28 -1.12 -24.40
CA PRO A 189 -3.51 -1.82 -24.00
C PRO A 189 -3.89 -3.00 -24.91
N GLN A 190 -3.65 -2.89 -26.22
CA GLN A 190 -3.91 -3.96 -27.18
C GLN A 190 -3.01 -5.18 -26.97
N GLU A 191 -1.73 -4.96 -26.65
CA GLU A 191 -0.76 -6.01 -26.36
C GLU A 191 -1.13 -6.75 -25.05
N VAL A 192 -1.57 -6.00 -24.03
CA VAL A 192 -2.05 -6.60 -22.76
C VAL A 192 -3.30 -7.44 -22.97
N LYS A 193 -4.26 -6.94 -23.77
CA LYS A 193 -5.46 -7.72 -24.10
C LYS A 193 -5.09 -9.02 -24.81
N LYS A 194 -4.21 -8.95 -25.83
CA LYS A 194 -3.72 -10.14 -26.54
C LYS A 194 -3.00 -11.11 -25.61
N LEU A 195 -2.17 -10.64 -24.68
CA LEU A 195 -1.51 -11.48 -23.67
C LEU A 195 -2.53 -12.26 -22.83
N ILE A 196 -3.59 -11.58 -22.35
CA ILE A 196 -4.65 -12.21 -21.57
C ILE A 196 -5.37 -13.28 -22.40
N ASP A 197 -5.78 -12.94 -23.63
CA ASP A 197 -6.50 -13.85 -24.52
C ASP A 197 -5.68 -15.12 -24.81
N VAL A 198 -4.40 -14.98 -25.17
CA VAL A 198 -3.49 -16.10 -25.45
C VAL A 198 -3.21 -16.92 -24.19
N LYS A 199 -3.08 -16.28 -23.01
CA LYS A 199 -2.94 -17.00 -21.74
C LYS A 199 -4.17 -17.85 -21.43
N VAL A 200 -5.37 -17.29 -21.58
CA VAL A 200 -6.63 -18.02 -21.36
C VAL A 200 -6.74 -19.23 -22.30
N GLN A 201 -6.37 -19.06 -23.57
CA GLN A 201 -6.33 -20.17 -24.53
C GLN A 201 -5.34 -21.28 -24.14
N ASN A 202 -4.25 -20.94 -23.44
CA ASN A 202 -3.23 -21.91 -22.99
C ASN A 202 -3.43 -22.37 -21.55
N ASP A 203 -4.47 -21.94 -20.84
CA ASP A 203 -4.63 -22.16 -19.39
C ASP A 203 -4.68 -23.66 -19.03
N PHE A 204 -5.30 -24.47 -19.89
CA PHE A 204 -5.35 -25.93 -19.74
C PHE A 204 -3.96 -26.60 -19.74
N ARG A 205 -2.96 -26.00 -20.41
CA ARG A 205 -1.58 -26.52 -20.48
C ARG A 205 -0.83 -26.29 -19.16
N PHE A 206 -1.14 -25.20 -18.45
CA PHE A 206 -0.52 -24.90 -17.15
C PHE A 206 -0.87 -25.92 -16.07
N ASN A 207 -2.04 -26.55 -16.21
CA ASN A 207 -2.55 -27.55 -15.26
C ASN A 207 -2.12 -28.99 -15.61
N LYS A 208 -1.47 -29.21 -16.77
CA LYS A 208 -1.06 -30.55 -17.21
C LYS A 208 0.21 -31.00 -16.48
N PRO A 209 0.18 -32.11 -15.71
CA PRO A 209 1.35 -32.59 -14.97
C PRO A 209 2.51 -32.90 -15.91
N GLY A 210 3.73 -32.56 -15.48
CA GLY A 210 4.96 -32.75 -16.26
C GLY A 210 5.27 -31.64 -17.28
N THR A 211 4.34 -30.70 -17.51
CA THR A 211 4.59 -29.58 -18.43
C THR A 211 5.41 -28.49 -17.74
N LYS A 212 6.53 -28.09 -18.34
CA LYS A 212 7.35 -26.98 -17.81
C LYS A 212 6.67 -25.65 -18.16
N LYS A 213 6.22 -24.89 -17.15
CA LYS A 213 5.58 -23.57 -17.31
C LYS A 213 6.37 -22.61 -18.21
N LYS A 214 7.71 -22.66 -18.13
CA LYS A 214 8.61 -21.89 -18.98
C LYS A 214 8.34 -22.08 -20.48
N ILE A 215 8.05 -23.30 -20.92
CA ILE A 215 7.76 -23.60 -22.33
C ILE A 215 6.44 -22.93 -22.75
N ILE A 216 5.42 -23.00 -21.89
CA ILE A 216 4.13 -22.37 -22.17
C ILE A 216 4.28 -20.85 -22.29
N TRP A 217 5.03 -20.23 -21.38
CA TRP A 217 5.31 -18.79 -21.47
C TRP A 217 6.16 -18.40 -22.70
N GLN A 218 7.04 -19.28 -23.16
CA GLN A 218 7.79 -19.08 -24.39
C GLN A 218 6.87 -19.08 -25.61
N ASP A 219 5.97 -20.06 -25.71
CA ASP A 219 4.96 -20.14 -26.77
C ASP A 219 4.05 -18.89 -26.76
N ILE A 220 3.61 -18.44 -25.58
CA ILE A 220 2.80 -17.23 -25.43
C ILE A 220 3.56 -15.99 -25.94
N ALA A 221 4.85 -15.86 -25.58
CA ALA A 221 5.67 -14.74 -26.03
C ALA A 221 5.87 -14.76 -27.56
N GLU A 222 6.11 -15.93 -28.14
CA GLU A 222 6.20 -16.10 -29.61
C GLU A 222 4.91 -15.69 -30.32
N GLU A 223 3.73 -16.08 -29.79
CA GLU A 223 2.44 -15.74 -30.37
C GLU A 223 2.15 -14.23 -30.33
N ILE A 224 2.48 -13.56 -29.22
CA ILE A 224 2.30 -12.11 -29.08
C ILE A 224 3.24 -11.36 -30.03
N ASN A 225 4.48 -11.84 -30.18
CA ASN A 225 5.49 -11.20 -31.01
C ASN A 225 5.21 -11.31 -32.53
N LYS A 226 4.27 -12.14 -32.96
CA LYS A 226 3.81 -12.19 -34.37
C LYS A 226 3.30 -10.84 -34.89
N ASP A 227 2.81 -9.98 -34.01
CA ASP A 227 2.30 -8.64 -34.39
C ASP A 227 3.42 -7.57 -34.40
N GLY A 228 4.69 -7.98 -34.42
CA GLY A 228 5.84 -7.07 -34.39
C GLY A 228 6.25 -6.59 -32.99
N SER A 229 5.66 -7.17 -31.95
CA SER A 229 6.10 -6.96 -30.57
C SER A 229 7.41 -7.71 -30.27
N THR A 230 8.14 -7.29 -29.24
CA THR A 230 9.41 -7.92 -28.84
C THR A 230 9.47 -8.12 -27.32
N PHE A 231 8.56 -8.93 -26.80
CA PHE A 231 8.50 -9.32 -25.39
C PHE A 231 9.23 -10.65 -25.16
N THR A 232 9.98 -10.73 -24.06
CA THR A 232 10.55 -12.00 -23.61
C THR A 232 9.51 -12.77 -22.78
N PHE A 233 9.66 -14.10 -22.69
CA PHE A 233 8.74 -14.92 -21.87
C PHE A 233 8.70 -14.47 -20.40
N GLN A 234 9.82 -13.96 -19.85
CA GLN A 234 9.88 -13.41 -18.49
C GLN A 234 9.06 -12.14 -18.35
N GLN A 235 9.06 -11.27 -19.38
CA GLN A 235 8.24 -10.07 -19.40
C GLN A 235 6.75 -10.42 -19.46
N CYS A 236 6.37 -11.44 -20.24
CA CYS A 236 4.99 -11.93 -20.29
C CYS A 236 4.53 -12.57 -18.98
N GLU A 237 5.41 -13.32 -18.30
CA GLU A 237 5.10 -13.95 -17.00
C GLU A 237 4.99 -12.93 -15.86
N GLN A 238 5.82 -11.88 -15.88
CA GLN A 238 5.79 -10.82 -14.86
C GLN A 238 4.60 -9.87 -15.02
N LYS A 239 4.10 -9.71 -16.26
CA LYS A 239 3.07 -8.74 -16.61
C LYS A 239 1.67 -9.20 -16.20
#